data_AF-A0AAD6X4Y5-F1
#
_entry.id   AF-A0AAD6X4Y5-F1
#
_cell.length_a   1.000
_cell.length_b   1.000
_cell.length_c   1.000
_cell.angle_alpha   90.00
_cell.angle_beta   90.00
_cell.angle_gamma   90.00
#
_symmetry.space_group_name_H-M   'P 1'
#
loop_
_entity.id
_entity.type
_entity.pdbx_description
1 polymer ?
#
loop_
_entity_poly.entity_id
_entity_poly.type
_entity_poly.pdbx_seq_one_letter_code
_entity_poly.pdbx_strand_id
1 'polypeptide(L)'
;MHITPHKYFLAGIIFSGFQLLVTGKDDDPGKGNDNPGKAKPIPTNVTQAGIDLLDASHILHFLEVVDAFGHVSVRNPANSSQFLMTFAIAPAQATSQSIVTYEVDNATAVGLTFNSSVVGSAVPTGFAERYIHSEIFKKFPDVLAVLHSHTQEILPFANQVSVPLVAQMHTAPSVGDEGAPVFDVRTLPQSVLPDSALHDLLIRNEALGDALANTFSNSSQVVLMRGHGMAVRAASIREVVFSGYYIKQDATVQLQGILLGGGTPALGLNQREVTDTATTAKTLVGRAWSLWALQVDKAGLYVNDLRKGAAPSATGF
;
A
#
# COMPACT_ATOMS: atom_id res chain seq x y z
N MET A 1 7.35 35.27 37.29
CA MET A 1 8.16 36.14 36.41
C MET A 1 7.41 36.24 35.09
N HIS A 2 6.60 37.29 34.94
CA HIS A 2 5.76 37.53 33.76
C HIS A 2 6.61 38.01 32.59
N ILE A 3 6.43 37.42 31.41
CA ILE A 3 7.05 37.87 30.16
C ILE A 3 5.95 38.45 29.28
N THR A 4 6.01 39.77 29.09
CA THR A 4 5.17 40.58 28.21
C THR A 4 5.68 40.48 26.76
N PRO A 5 4.82 40.39 25.73
CA PRO A 5 5.26 40.40 24.34
C PRO A 5 5.42 41.84 23.82
N HIS A 6 6.57 42.12 23.18
CA HIS A 6 6.85 43.36 22.48
C HIS A 6 6.09 43.44 21.14
N LYS A 7 5.38 44.56 20.95
CA LYS A 7 4.79 44.98 19.68
C LYS A 7 5.88 45.57 18.78
N TYR A 8 5.98 45.12 17.53
CA TYR A 8 6.69 45.84 16.48
C TYR A 8 5.70 46.40 15.45
N PHE A 9 5.94 47.66 15.10
CA PHE A 9 5.11 48.54 14.30
C PHE A 9 5.33 48.31 12.79
N LEU A 10 4.28 48.53 12.02
CA LEU A 10 4.25 48.56 10.55
C LEU A 10 5.22 49.60 9.96
N ALA A 11 5.89 49.23 8.86
CA ALA A 11 6.32 50.17 7.83
C ALA A 11 5.88 49.61 6.46
N GLY A 12 4.90 50.28 5.85
CA GLY A 12 4.44 49.99 4.50
C GLY A 12 5.42 50.55 3.47
N ILE A 13 5.66 49.79 2.41
CA ILE A 13 6.26 50.30 1.18
C ILE A 13 5.32 49.90 0.05
N ILE A 14 4.70 50.93 -0.54
CA ILE A 14 3.89 50.89 -1.75
C ILE A 14 4.85 50.89 -2.92
N PHE A 15 4.80 49.89 -3.79
CA PHE A 15 5.39 49.99 -5.13
C PHE A 15 4.27 49.96 -6.18
N SER A 16 4.23 51.04 -6.95
CA SER A 16 3.28 51.35 -8.02
C SER A 16 3.55 50.54 -9.28
N GLY A 17 2.46 50.34 -10.04
CA GLY A 17 2.35 49.53 -11.25
C GLY A 17 3.43 49.71 -12.31
N PHE A 18 3.72 48.59 -12.96
CA PHE A 18 4.30 48.56 -14.31
C PHE A 18 3.32 47.80 -15.22
N GLN A 19 2.65 48.55 -16.10
CA GLN A 19 1.76 48.04 -17.12
C GLN A 19 2.63 47.61 -18.31
N LEU A 20 2.74 46.31 -18.60
CA LEU A 20 3.40 45.84 -19.81
C LEU A 20 2.39 45.86 -20.97
N LEU A 21 2.67 46.70 -21.96
CA LEU A 21 1.95 46.81 -23.21
C LEU A 21 2.26 45.57 -24.07
N VAL A 22 1.27 44.73 -24.35
CA VAL A 22 1.39 43.67 -25.38
C VAL A 22 0.69 44.18 -26.63
N THR A 23 1.47 44.47 -27.67
CA THR A 23 0.98 44.67 -29.04
C THR A 23 1.28 43.44 -29.88
N GLY A 24 0.29 42.90 -30.58
CA GLY A 24 0.50 41.85 -31.57
C GLY A 24 -0.76 41.02 -31.81
N LYS A 25 -1.57 41.51 -32.75
CA LYS A 25 -2.70 40.82 -33.37
C LYS A 25 -2.14 39.89 -34.45
N ASP A 26 -2.59 38.63 -34.49
CA ASP A 26 -2.77 37.85 -35.73
C ASP A 26 -3.74 36.69 -35.45
N ASP A 27 -4.66 36.50 -36.39
CA ASP A 27 -5.85 35.66 -36.33
C ASP A 27 -5.53 34.19 -36.69
N ASP A 28 -5.95 33.23 -35.85
CA ASP A 28 -5.97 31.79 -36.18
C ASP A 28 -7.27 31.13 -35.66
N PRO A 29 -8.15 30.60 -36.53
CA PRO A 29 -9.44 30.06 -36.12
C PRO A 29 -9.32 28.56 -35.80
N GLY A 30 -9.11 28.23 -34.52
CA GLY A 30 -9.22 26.83 -34.10
C GLY A 30 -8.53 26.49 -32.78
N LYS A 31 -8.94 27.09 -31.66
CA LYS A 31 -8.58 26.57 -30.34
C LYS A 31 -9.82 26.36 -29.49
N GLY A 32 -10.01 25.10 -29.09
CA GLY A 32 -10.95 24.69 -28.07
C GLY A 32 -10.74 25.51 -26.79
N ASN A 33 -11.83 25.63 -26.05
CA ASN A 33 -11.92 26.33 -24.77
C ASN A 33 -11.14 25.59 -23.66
N ASP A 34 -9.82 25.54 -23.79
CA ASP A 34 -8.93 25.04 -22.74
C ASP A 34 -8.48 26.24 -21.90
N ASN A 35 -9.21 26.45 -20.80
CA ASN A 35 -8.93 27.47 -19.82
C ASN A 35 -7.66 27.06 -19.03
N PRO A 36 -6.49 27.72 -19.19
CA PRO A 36 -5.19 27.22 -18.74
C PRO A 36 -4.96 27.30 -17.21
N GLY A 37 -6.01 27.58 -16.42
CA GLY A 37 -5.93 27.78 -14.98
C GLY A 37 -6.75 26.81 -14.13
N LYS A 38 -7.41 25.81 -14.71
CA LYS A 38 -8.16 24.80 -13.93
C LYS A 38 -7.42 23.47 -14.01
N ALA A 39 -6.90 23.01 -12.86
CA ALA A 39 -6.35 21.66 -12.72
C ALA A 39 -7.37 20.66 -13.26
N LYS A 40 -6.89 19.73 -14.11
CA LYS A 40 -7.75 18.70 -14.70
C LYS A 40 -8.43 17.92 -13.57
N PRO A 41 -9.76 17.70 -13.62
CA PRO A 41 -10.45 16.93 -12.59
C PRO A 41 -9.85 15.54 -12.45
N ILE A 42 -9.66 15.09 -11.21
CA ILE A 42 -9.18 13.73 -10.93
C ILE A 42 -10.25 12.73 -11.38
N PRO A 43 -9.90 11.70 -12.16
CA PRO A 43 -10.87 10.70 -12.62
C PRO A 43 -11.59 10.01 -11.46
N THR A 44 -12.90 9.73 -11.63
CA THR A 44 -13.73 9.12 -10.56
C THR A 44 -13.19 7.78 -10.06
N ASN A 45 -12.64 6.94 -10.96
CA ASN A 45 -12.02 5.67 -10.57
C ASN A 45 -10.75 5.87 -9.74
N VAL A 46 -9.96 6.92 -9.99
CA VAL A 46 -8.79 7.29 -9.18
C VAL A 46 -9.23 7.79 -7.80
N THR A 47 -10.28 8.61 -7.74
CA THR A 47 -10.87 9.05 -6.46
C THR A 47 -11.36 7.85 -5.65
N GLN A 48 -12.05 6.89 -6.26
CA GLN A 48 -12.50 5.67 -5.59
C GLN A 48 -11.33 4.82 -5.09
N ALA A 49 -10.28 4.64 -5.90
CA ALA A 49 -9.06 3.95 -5.46
C ALA A 49 -8.38 4.66 -4.28
N GLY A 50 -8.39 6.00 -4.27
CA GLY A 50 -7.91 6.79 -3.14
C GLY A 50 -8.74 6.59 -1.86
N ILE A 51 -10.08 6.55 -1.97
CA ILE A 51 -10.96 6.25 -0.84
C ILE A 51 -10.64 4.88 -0.25
N ASP A 52 -10.61 3.84 -1.10
CA ASP A 52 -10.32 2.48 -0.66
C ASP A 52 -8.89 2.36 -0.12
N LEU A 53 -7.91 3.13 -0.63
CA LEU A 53 -6.53 3.14 -0.14
C LEU A 53 -6.40 3.70 1.28
N LEU A 54 -7.09 4.80 1.59
CA LEU A 54 -7.12 5.34 2.95
C LEU A 54 -7.83 4.37 3.90
N ASP A 55 -8.97 3.84 3.48
CA ASP A 55 -9.69 2.83 4.26
C ASP A 55 -8.84 1.60 4.53
N ALA A 56 -8.11 1.10 3.52
CA ALA A 56 -7.20 -0.03 3.67
C ALA A 56 -6.11 0.27 4.70
N SER A 57 -5.47 1.44 4.61
CA SER A 57 -4.42 1.85 5.56
C SER A 57 -4.94 1.90 7.00
N HIS A 58 -6.13 2.47 7.20
CA HIS A 58 -6.75 2.58 8.52
C HIS A 58 -7.24 1.23 9.05
N ILE A 59 -7.86 0.39 8.21
CA ILE A 59 -8.33 -0.95 8.57
C ILE A 59 -7.16 -1.84 8.95
N LEU A 60 -6.08 -1.85 8.16
CA LEU A 60 -4.90 -2.67 8.46
C LEU A 60 -4.29 -2.29 9.81
N HIS A 61 -4.25 -0.99 10.14
CA HIS A 61 -3.80 -0.55 11.46
C HIS A 61 -4.77 -0.94 12.57
N PHE A 62 -6.07 -0.75 12.34
CA PHE A 62 -7.12 -1.14 13.31
C PHE A 62 -7.12 -2.64 13.63
N LEU A 63 -6.82 -3.47 12.64
CA LEU A 63 -6.70 -4.93 12.77
C LEU A 63 -5.31 -5.39 13.23
N GLU A 64 -4.42 -4.44 13.54
CA GLU A 64 -3.04 -4.68 13.97
C GLU A 64 -2.27 -5.56 12.96
N VAL A 65 -2.59 -5.45 11.67
CA VAL A 65 -1.81 -6.06 10.58
C VAL A 65 -0.60 -5.18 10.26
N VAL A 66 -0.74 -3.87 10.43
CA VAL A 66 0.36 -2.89 10.38
C VAL A 66 0.33 -2.07 11.66
N ASP A 67 1.45 -1.45 12.02
CA ASP A 67 1.57 -0.56 13.18
C ASP A 67 1.93 0.87 12.71
N ALA A 68 2.92 1.52 13.33
CA ALA A 68 3.51 2.74 12.78
C ALA A 68 4.24 2.51 11.43
N PHE A 69 4.57 1.24 11.14
CA PHE A 69 5.26 0.75 9.97
C PHE A 69 4.39 -0.28 9.22
N GLY A 70 4.69 -0.45 7.93
CA GLY A 70 3.87 -1.18 6.98
C GLY A 70 3.07 -0.23 6.09
N HIS A 71 2.77 -0.69 4.88
CA HIS A 71 2.16 0.14 3.85
C HIS A 71 1.45 -0.70 2.80
N VAL A 72 0.41 -0.11 2.23
CA VAL A 72 -0.42 -0.72 1.19
C VAL A 72 -0.45 0.20 -0.02
N SER A 73 -0.51 -0.39 -1.22
CA SER A 73 -0.62 0.34 -2.48
C SER A 73 -1.67 -0.26 -3.39
N VAL A 74 -2.12 0.54 -4.35
CA VAL A 74 -3.06 0.13 -5.39
C VAL A 74 -2.58 0.60 -6.75
N ARG A 75 -2.67 -0.25 -7.78
CA ARG A 75 -2.35 0.14 -9.16
C ARG A 75 -3.29 1.27 -9.58
N ASN A 76 -2.76 2.29 -10.24
CA ASN A 76 -3.56 3.43 -10.66
C ASN A 76 -4.57 2.97 -11.75
N PRO A 77 -5.89 3.07 -11.50
CA PRO A 77 -6.89 2.54 -12.42
C PRO A 77 -7.05 3.36 -13.71
N ALA A 78 -6.44 4.54 -13.78
CA ALA A 78 -6.40 5.36 -15.00
C ALA A 78 -5.07 5.20 -15.79
N ASN A 79 -4.02 4.64 -15.17
CA ASN A 79 -2.73 4.42 -15.80
C ASN A 79 -2.01 3.24 -15.11
N SER A 80 -2.02 2.06 -15.75
CA SER A 80 -1.44 0.85 -15.17
C SER A 80 0.08 0.88 -14.99
N SER A 81 0.78 1.81 -15.64
CA SER A 81 2.21 2.07 -15.42
C SER A 81 2.50 2.83 -14.13
N GLN A 82 1.47 3.22 -13.38
CA GLN A 82 1.58 3.93 -12.11
C GLN A 82 0.86 3.18 -10.99
N PHE A 83 1.23 3.50 -9.75
CA PHE A 83 0.53 3.06 -8.56
C PHE A 83 0.39 4.18 -7.54
N LEU A 84 -0.58 4.04 -6.64
CA LEU A 84 -0.89 4.97 -5.57
C LEU A 84 -0.48 4.35 -4.24
N MET A 85 0.23 5.11 -3.43
CA MET A 85 0.65 4.74 -2.07
C MET A 85 0.89 6.03 -1.28
N THR A 86 0.80 6.00 0.05
CA THR A 86 1.15 7.18 0.83
C THR A 86 2.66 7.47 0.78
N PHE A 87 3.07 8.71 1.06
CA PHE A 87 4.45 8.95 1.49
C PHE A 87 4.71 8.33 2.88
N ALA A 88 5.94 8.38 3.38
CA ALA A 88 6.29 7.78 4.67
C ALA A 88 5.55 8.45 5.84
N ILE A 89 4.40 7.90 6.21
CA ILE A 89 3.51 8.33 7.29
C ILE A 89 2.91 7.11 7.96
N ALA A 90 2.63 7.19 9.26
CA ALA A 90 1.94 6.10 9.96
C ALA A 90 0.57 5.84 9.30
N PRO A 91 0.20 4.56 9.02
CA PRO A 91 -1.06 4.21 8.35
C PRO A 91 -2.30 4.85 8.98
N ALA A 92 -2.37 4.97 10.31
CA ALA A 92 -3.48 5.61 11.03
C ALA A 92 -3.65 7.11 10.72
N GLN A 93 -2.60 7.78 10.27
CA GLN A 93 -2.57 9.22 9.97
C GLN A 93 -2.75 9.53 8.48
N ALA A 94 -2.90 8.51 7.63
CA ALA A 94 -3.06 8.69 6.20
C ALA A 94 -4.33 9.49 5.86
N THR A 95 -4.18 10.47 4.95
CA THR A 95 -5.27 11.29 4.38
C THR A 95 -5.05 11.48 2.88
N SER A 96 -5.98 12.12 2.17
CA SER A 96 -5.83 12.45 0.74
C SER A 96 -4.52 13.18 0.41
N GLN A 97 -4.06 14.03 1.33
CA GLN A 97 -2.83 14.82 1.21
C GLN A 97 -1.56 13.99 1.38
N SER A 98 -1.68 12.71 1.75
CA SER A 98 -0.56 11.78 1.86
C SER A 98 -0.39 10.87 0.65
N ILE A 99 -1.39 10.77 -0.24
CA ILE A 99 -1.35 9.83 -1.37
C ILE A 99 -0.46 10.40 -2.47
N VAL A 100 0.56 9.62 -2.82
CA VAL A 100 1.53 9.88 -3.89
C VAL A 100 1.27 8.92 -5.04
N THR A 101 1.36 9.45 -6.26
CA THR A 101 1.45 8.64 -7.47
C THR A 101 2.92 8.30 -7.72
N TYR A 102 3.24 7.02 -7.88
CA TYR A 102 4.57 6.51 -8.21
C TYR A 102 4.57 5.81 -9.56
N GLU A 103 5.70 5.84 -10.26
CA GLU A 103 5.94 5.01 -11.44
C GLU A 103 6.20 3.55 -11.04
N VAL A 104 5.57 2.59 -11.74
CA VAL A 104 5.82 1.15 -11.54
C VAL A 104 7.23 0.76 -11.98
N ASP A 105 7.81 1.46 -12.96
CA ASP A 105 9.09 1.08 -13.53
C ASP A 105 10.25 1.21 -12.55
N ASN A 106 10.25 2.21 -11.67
CA ASN A 106 11.40 2.52 -10.81
C ASN A 106 11.04 3.11 -9.44
N ALA A 107 9.75 3.08 -9.08
CA ALA A 107 9.21 3.68 -7.86
C ALA A 107 9.50 5.18 -7.68
N THR A 108 9.69 5.93 -8.77
CA THR A 108 9.84 7.39 -8.71
C THR A 108 8.52 8.04 -8.33
N ALA A 109 8.55 8.94 -7.35
CA ALA A 109 7.39 9.75 -6.99
C ALA A 109 7.12 10.81 -8.05
N VAL A 110 5.92 10.78 -8.63
CA VAL A 110 5.47 11.73 -9.67
C VAL A 110 4.94 13.01 -9.02
N GLY A 111 4.05 12.85 -8.03
CA GLY A 111 3.34 13.96 -7.39
C GLY A 111 2.33 13.47 -6.35
N LEU A 112 1.79 14.39 -5.55
CA LEU A 112 0.63 14.09 -4.72
C LEU A 112 -0.61 13.92 -5.61
N THR A 113 -1.29 12.78 -5.47
CA THR A 113 -2.44 12.41 -6.31
C THR A 113 -3.59 13.42 -6.19
N PHE A 114 -3.84 13.91 -4.96
CA PHE A 114 -4.93 14.85 -4.66
C PHE A 114 -4.45 16.28 -4.39
N ASN A 115 -3.22 16.60 -4.77
CA ASN A 115 -2.66 17.95 -4.70
C ASN A 115 -1.68 18.18 -5.87
N SER A 116 -2.20 18.65 -7.00
CA SER A 116 -1.43 18.83 -8.24
C SER A 116 -0.35 19.91 -8.16
N SER A 117 -0.30 20.70 -7.09
CA SER A 117 0.75 21.70 -6.87
C SER A 117 2.04 21.10 -6.30
N VAL A 118 2.01 19.84 -5.86
CA VAL A 118 3.16 19.15 -5.26
C VAL A 118 3.63 18.03 -6.20
N VAL A 119 4.75 18.26 -6.87
CA VAL A 119 5.33 17.36 -7.89
C VAL A 119 6.85 17.25 -7.75
N GLY A 120 7.43 16.18 -8.32
CA GLY A 120 8.88 15.99 -8.38
C GLY A 120 9.53 16.08 -6.99
N SER A 121 10.56 16.94 -6.85
CA SER A 121 11.31 17.09 -5.60
C SER A 121 10.53 17.73 -4.44
N ALA A 122 9.34 18.31 -4.70
CA ALA A 122 8.48 18.84 -3.66
C ALA A 122 7.65 17.75 -2.96
N VAL A 123 7.58 16.54 -3.53
CA VAL A 123 6.85 15.43 -2.93
C VAL A 123 7.54 14.99 -1.62
N PRO A 124 6.79 14.85 -0.51
CA PRO A 124 7.35 14.35 0.73
C PRO A 124 8.03 12.98 0.56
N THR A 125 9.03 12.70 1.39
CA THR A 125 9.80 11.46 1.31
C THR A 125 8.91 10.22 1.40
N GLY A 126 8.94 9.40 0.35
CA GLY A 126 8.24 8.11 0.32
C GLY A 126 8.86 7.06 1.24
N PHE A 127 8.16 5.95 1.44
CA PHE A 127 8.75 4.80 2.14
C PHE A 127 10.04 4.34 1.44
N ALA A 128 11.04 3.96 2.24
CA ALA A 128 12.27 3.38 1.73
C ALA A 128 12.01 2.10 0.92
N GLU A 129 10.91 1.41 1.23
CA GLU A 129 10.56 0.09 0.70
C GLU A 129 9.47 0.11 -0.37
N ARG A 130 9.23 1.30 -0.97
CA ARG A 130 8.35 1.45 -2.13
C ARG A 130 8.72 0.52 -3.30
N TYR A 131 9.97 0.05 -3.35
CA TYR A 131 10.46 -0.91 -4.34
C TYR A 131 9.83 -2.31 -4.19
N ILE A 132 9.34 -2.68 -2.98
CA ILE A 132 8.50 -3.89 -2.82
C ILE A 132 7.28 -3.79 -3.73
N HIS A 133 6.65 -2.61 -3.77
CA HIS A 133 5.41 -2.40 -4.53
C HIS A 133 5.68 -2.28 -6.02
N SER A 134 6.69 -1.49 -6.44
CA SER A 134 6.99 -1.31 -7.86
C SER A 134 7.35 -2.62 -8.53
N GLU A 135 8.23 -3.42 -7.93
CA GLU A 135 8.72 -4.65 -8.54
C GLU A 135 7.68 -5.77 -8.52
N ILE A 136 6.81 -5.83 -7.51
CA ILE A 136 5.65 -6.75 -7.53
C ILE A 136 4.67 -6.34 -8.64
N PHE A 137 4.35 -5.06 -8.80
CA PHE A 137 3.49 -4.60 -9.90
C PHE A 137 4.12 -4.82 -11.27
N LYS A 138 5.44 -4.66 -11.40
CA LYS A 138 6.19 -4.89 -12.64
C LYS A 138 6.17 -6.37 -13.02
N LYS A 139 6.44 -7.27 -12.06
CA LYS A 139 6.44 -8.73 -12.28
C LYS A 139 5.04 -9.30 -12.52
N PHE A 140 4.01 -8.75 -11.87
CA PHE A 140 2.64 -9.25 -11.95
C PHE A 140 1.67 -8.17 -12.48
N PRO A 141 1.50 -8.05 -13.81
CA PRO A 141 0.62 -7.05 -14.42
C PRO A 141 -0.84 -7.10 -13.93
N ASP A 142 -1.34 -8.30 -13.63
CA ASP A 142 -2.72 -8.53 -13.15
C ASP A 142 -2.93 -8.19 -11.67
N VAL A 143 -1.85 -7.94 -10.91
CA VAL A 143 -1.96 -7.51 -9.51
C VAL A 143 -2.39 -6.05 -9.46
N LEU A 144 -3.43 -5.78 -8.68
CA LEU A 144 -3.99 -4.45 -8.50
C LEU A 144 -3.70 -3.87 -7.12
N ALA A 145 -3.30 -4.66 -6.13
CA ALA A 145 -2.91 -4.16 -4.83
C ALA A 145 -1.77 -4.98 -4.19
N VAL A 146 -0.94 -4.29 -3.42
CA VAL A 146 0.19 -4.87 -2.70
C VAL A 146 0.20 -4.37 -1.26
N LEU A 147 0.38 -5.28 -0.31
CA LEU A 147 0.54 -5.00 1.11
C LEU A 147 1.94 -5.43 1.55
N HIS A 148 2.61 -4.58 2.31
CA HIS A 148 3.77 -4.95 3.11
C HIS A 148 3.47 -4.71 4.60
N SER A 149 3.77 -5.70 5.44
CA SER A 149 3.43 -5.72 6.86
C SER A 149 4.53 -6.37 7.70
N HIS A 150 4.67 -5.89 8.94
CA HIS A 150 5.61 -6.40 9.95
C HIS A 150 4.89 -7.18 11.07
N THR A 151 3.72 -7.77 10.78
CA THR A 151 2.96 -8.56 11.75
C THR A 151 3.85 -9.64 12.38
N GLN A 152 3.86 -9.77 13.71
CA GLN A 152 4.84 -10.62 14.39
C GLN A 152 4.50 -12.12 14.26
N GLU A 153 3.24 -12.44 14.01
CA GLU A 153 2.69 -13.79 13.93
C GLU A 153 3.33 -14.60 12.81
N ILE A 154 3.80 -13.96 11.73
CA ILE A 154 4.48 -14.64 10.62
C ILE A 154 5.98 -14.87 10.87
N LEU A 155 6.60 -14.14 11.81
CA LEU A 155 8.05 -14.16 12.00
C LEU A 155 8.61 -15.53 12.41
N PRO A 156 7.92 -16.36 13.23
CA PRO A 156 8.35 -17.72 13.49
C PRO A 156 8.55 -18.52 12.20
N PHE A 157 7.61 -18.44 11.25
CA PHE A 157 7.67 -19.15 9.98
C PHE A 157 8.68 -18.53 9.01
N ALA A 158 8.81 -17.20 8.99
CA ALA A 158 9.82 -16.52 8.18
C ALA A 158 11.26 -16.86 8.62
N ASN A 159 11.47 -17.12 9.93
CA ASN A 159 12.79 -17.43 10.49
C ASN A 159 13.11 -18.92 10.55
N GLN A 160 12.11 -19.78 10.69
CA GLN A 160 12.27 -21.24 10.75
C GLN A 160 11.83 -21.88 9.42
N VAL A 161 12.67 -21.77 8.40
CA VAL A 161 12.36 -22.23 7.03
C VAL A 161 12.01 -23.73 6.97
N SER A 162 12.44 -24.54 7.94
CA SER A 162 12.07 -25.96 8.04
C SER A 162 10.60 -26.20 8.43
N VAL A 163 9.88 -25.17 8.89
CA VAL A 163 8.46 -25.22 9.22
C VAL A 163 7.74 -24.15 8.39
N PRO A 164 7.23 -24.50 7.19
CA PRO A 164 6.59 -23.54 6.31
C PRO A 164 5.26 -23.04 6.90
N LEU A 165 4.89 -21.79 6.61
CA LEU A 165 3.52 -21.31 6.80
C LEU A 165 2.64 -21.93 5.71
N VAL A 166 1.63 -22.70 6.10
CA VAL A 166 0.70 -23.39 5.20
C VAL A 166 -0.73 -23.02 5.57
N ALA A 167 -1.63 -22.95 4.59
CA ALA A 167 -3.02 -22.62 4.87
C ALA A 167 -3.62 -23.61 5.88
N GLN A 168 -4.08 -23.12 7.03
CA GLN A 168 -4.81 -23.86 8.07
C GLN A 168 -6.29 -23.48 8.10
N MET A 169 -6.62 -22.29 7.62
CA MET A 169 -7.95 -21.72 7.64
C MET A 169 -8.53 -21.61 6.23
N HIS A 170 -9.82 -21.94 6.08
CA HIS A 170 -10.55 -21.72 4.82
C HIS A 170 -10.61 -20.23 4.40
N THR A 171 -10.34 -19.31 5.31
CA THR A 171 -10.23 -17.86 5.04
C THR A 171 -8.83 -17.42 4.64
N ALA A 172 -7.83 -18.29 4.71
CA ALA A 172 -6.45 -18.01 4.34
C ALA A 172 -5.96 -18.78 3.09
N PRO A 173 -6.79 -18.94 2.03
CA PRO A 173 -6.33 -19.61 0.81
C PRO A 173 -5.19 -18.85 0.12
N SER A 174 -4.98 -17.58 0.50
CA SER A 174 -3.89 -16.73 0.00
C SER A 174 -2.49 -17.24 0.31
N VAL A 175 -2.36 -18.11 1.32
CA VAL A 175 -1.10 -18.77 1.67
C VAL A 175 -0.69 -19.79 0.59
N GLY A 176 -1.66 -20.39 -0.10
CA GLY A 176 -1.43 -21.44 -1.07
C GLY A 176 -1.38 -22.84 -0.44
N ASP A 177 -1.46 -23.86 -1.29
CA ASP A 177 -1.40 -25.27 -0.92
C ASP A 177 0.04 -25.79 -0.72
N GLU A 178 1.01 -25.13 -1.34
CA GLU A 178 2.45 -25.38 -1.14
C GLU A 178 3.05 -24.55 0.01
N GLY A 179 2.27 -23.63 0.58
CA GLY A 179 2.71 -22.70 1.62
C GLY A 179 3.41 -21.44 1.08
N ALA A 180 3.72 -20.52 2.00
CA ALA A 180 4.35 -19.25 1.68
C ALA A 180 5.87 -19.41 1.50
N PRO A 181 6.44 -19.02 0.34
CA PRO A 181 7.89 -18.99 0.17
C PRO A 181 8.54 -17.94 1.09
N VAL A 182 9.82 -18.18 1.43
CA VAL A 182 10.61 -17.29 2.29
C VAL A 182 11.72 -16.63 1.46
N PHE A 183 11.72 -15.30 1.44
CA PHE A 183 12.81 -14.47 0.96
C PHE A 183 13.84 -14.28 2.06
N ASP A 184 15.08 -14.70 1.81
CA ASP A 184 16.21 -14.51 2.71
C ASP A 184 17.34 -13.80 1.98
N VAL A 185 17.59 -12.54 2.35
CA VAL A 185 18.65 -11.71 1.73
C VAL A 185 20.05 -12.34 1.83
N ARG A 186 20.27 -13.28 2.74
CA ARG A 186 21.56 -14.00 2.88
C ARG A 186 21.87 -14.93 1.70
N THR A 187 20.85 -15.32 0.93
CA THR A 187 21.03 -16.20 -0.23
C THR A 187 21.27 -15.42 -1.53
N LEU A 188 21.21 -14.09 -1.46
CA LEU A 188 21.40 -13.24 -2.63
C LEU A 188 22.85 -13.24 -3.10
N PRO A 189 23.10 -13.21 -4.41
CA PRO A 189 24.44 -13.04 -4.93
C PRO A 189 24.96 -11.63 -4.63
N GLN A 190 26.28 -11.47 -4.54
CA GLN A 190 26.93 -10.17 -4.31
C GLN A 190 26.61 -9.13 -5.39
N SER A 191 26.15 -9.55 -6.58
CA SER A 191 25.67 -8.64 -7.63
C SER A 191 24.35 -7.94 -7.28
N VAL A 192 23.55 -8.51 -6.36
CA VAL A 192 22.29 -7.95 -5.88
C VAL A 192 22.48 -7.27 -4.52
N LEU A 193 23.19 -7.92 -3.59
CA LEU A 193 23.52 -7.37 -2.28
C LEU A 193 25.01 -7.58 -1.96
N PRO A 194 25.89 -6.60 -2.29
CA PRO A 194 27.31 -6.68 -1.97
C PRO A 194 27.59 -6.68 -0.46
N ASP A 195 28.70 -7.27 -0.04
CA ASP A 195 29.14 -7.26 1.37
C ASP A 195 29.38 -5.84 1.93
N SER A 196 29.69 -4.88 1.05
CA SER A 196 29.90 -3.47 1.39
C SER A 196 28.61 -2.67 1.53
N ALA A 197 27.46 -3.21 1.08
CA ALA A 197 26.17 -2.57 1.23
C ALA A 197 25.65 -2.71 2.67
N LEU A 198 24.55 -2.03 2.98
CA LEU A 198 23.90 -2.16 4.29
C LEU A 198 23.05 -3.45 4.33
N HIS A 199 23.26 -4.30 5.33
CA HIS A 199 22.53 -5.55 5.53
C HIS A 199 21.45 -5.39 6.61
N ASP A 200 20.53 -4.44 6.41
CA ASP A 200 19.48 -4.06 7.37
C ASP A 200 18.11 -4.72 7.12
N LEU A 201 18.06 -5.72 6.23
CA LEU A 201 16.87 -6.49 5.84
C LEU A 201 15.81 -5.71 5.03
N LEU A 202 16.04 -4.43 4.74
CA LEU A 202 15.08 -3.57 4.03
C LEU A 202 15.25 -3.65 2.51
N ILE A 203 14.14 -3.46 1.80
CA ILE A 203 14.09 -3.56 0.32
C ILE A 203 14.19 -2.17 -0.29
N ARG A 204 15.41 -1.65 -0.33
CA ARG A 204 15.68 -0.22 -0.57
C ARG A 204 15.93 0.17 -2.03
N ASN A 205 15.91 -0.78 -2.95
CA ASN A 205 16.18 -0.53 -4.37
C ASN A 205 15.48 -1.57 -5.26
N GLU A 206 15.51 -1.31 -6.57
CA GLU A 206 14.88 -2.16 -7.59
C GLU A 206 15.48 -3.57 -7.62
N ALA A 207 16.78 -3.74 -7.45
CA ALA A 207 17.42 -5.06 -7.48
C ALA A 207 16.95 -5.97 -6.34
N LEU A 208 16.81 -5.41 -5.13
CA LEU A 208 16.25 -6.13 -3.98
C LEU A 208 14.75 -6.38 -4.14
N GLY A 209 14.00 -5.41 -4.69
CA GLY A 209 12.58 -5.55 -4.97
C GLY A 209 12.29 -6.64 -6.01
N ASP A 210 13.09 -6.70 -7.08
CA ASP A 210 12.98 -7.72 -8.12
C ASP A 210 13.31 -9.10 -7.56
N ALA A 211 14.37 -9.22 -6.76
CA ALA A 211 14.71 -10.47 -6.07
C ALA A 211 13.58 -10.95 -5.14
N LEU A 212 12.96 -10.05 -4.38
CA LEU A 212 11.79 -10.36 -3.55
C LEU A 212 10.60 -10.81 -4.42
N ALA A 213 10.28 -10.05 -5.47
CA ALA A 213 9.17 -10.37 -6.36
C ALA A 213 9.36 -11.74 -7.03
N ASN A 214 10.60 -12.09 -7.40
CA ASN A 214 10.97 -13.39 -7.95
C ASN A 214 10.84 -14.56 -6.97
N THR A 215 10.67 -14.30 -5.68
CA THR A 215 10.51 -15.34 -4.65
C THR A 215 9.07 -15.84 -4.51
N PHE A 216 8.07 -15.10 -5.01
CA PHE A 216 6.69 -15.58 -5.03
C PHE A 216 6.56 -16.89 -5.81
N SER A 217 5.82 -17.84 -5.26
CA SER A 217 5.40 -19.05 -5.96
C SER A 217 4.08 -18.81 -6.71
N ASN A 218 3.75 -19.72 -7.63
CA ASN A 218 2.47 -19.68 -8.33
C ASN A 218 1.29 -19.99 -7.41
N SER A 219 1.50 -20.87 -6.42
CA SER A 219 0.47 -21.28 -5.46
C SER A 219 0.20 -20.25 -4.38
N SER A 220 1.13 -19.32 -4.10
CA SER A 220 1.00 -18.36 -3.01
C SER A 220 0.82 -16.92 -3.49
N GLN A 221 -0.02 -16.17 -2.77
CA GLN A 221 -0.16 -14.73 -2.89
C GLN A 221 0.64 -13.95 -1.83
N VAL A 222 1.41 -14.65 -1.00
CA VAL A 222 2.29 -14.05 0.02
C VAL A 222 3.72 -14.55 -0.12
N VAL A 223 4.67 -13.69 0.19
CA VAL A 223 6.06 -14.06 0.45
C VAL A 223 6.44 -13.57 1.84
N LEU A 224 7.11 -14.42 2.62
CA LEU A 224 7.65 -14.05 3.92
C LEU A 224 9.06 -13.52 3.76
N MET A 225 9.47 -12.58 4.60
CA MET A 225 10.79 -11.96 4.58
C MET A 225 11.47 -12.26 5.90
N ARG A 226 12.55 -13.05 5.86
CA ARG A 226 13.24 -13.54 7.06
C ARG A 226 13.67 -12.38 7.96
N GLY A 227 13.22 -12.40 9.22
CA GLY A 227 13.55 -11.39 10.24
C GLY A 227 12.94 -10.02 9.99
N HIS A 228 11.95 -9.91 9.10
CA HIS A 228 11.40 -8.63 8.67
C HIS A 228 9.87 -8.62 8.66
N GLY A 229 9.20 -9.39 7.80
CA GLY A 229 7.77 -9.20 7.58
C GLY A 229 7.20 -10.08 6.47
N MET A 230 6.14 -9.61 5.83
CA MET A 230 5.55 -10.24 4.65
C MET A 230 5.22 -9.22 3.56
N ALA A 231 5.17 -9.68 2.31
CA ALA A 231 4.56 -8.95 1.21
C ALA A 231 3.44 -9.80 0.58
N VAL A 232 2.29 -9.18 0.31
CA VAL A 232 1.08 -9.85 -0.20
C VAL A 232 0.63 -9.15 -1.49
N ARG A 233 0.26 -9.93 -2.50
CA ARG A 233 -0.27 -9.45 -3.78
C ARG A 233 -1.73 -9.87 -3.96
N ALA A 234 -2.59 -9.01 -4.50
CA ALA A 234 -3.99 -9.37 -4.77
C ALA A 234 -4.58 -8.68 -5.99
N ALA A 235 -5.72 -9.20 -6.46
CA ALA A 235 -6.49 -8.66 -7.58
C ALA A 235 -7.35 -7.44 -7.20
N SER A 236 -7.44 -7.09 -5.91
CA SER A 236 -8.06 -5.85 -5.45
C SER A 236 -7.53 -5.43 -4.09
N ILE A 237 -7.68 -4.15 -3.74
CA ILE A 237 -7.23 -3.65 -2.44
C ILE A 237 -8.03 -4.23 -1.27
N ARG A 238 -9.31 -4.54 -1.47
CA ARG A 238 -10.13 -5.19 -0.43
C ARG A 238 -9.68 -6.63 -0.19
N GLU A 239 -9.31 -7.34 -1.26
CA GLU A 239 -8.72 -8.68 -1.15
C GLU A 239 -7.36 -8.64 -0.47
N VAL A 240 -6.47 -7.67 -0.75
CA VAL A 240 -5.16 -7.62 -0.09
C VAL A 240 -5.29 -7.37 1.41
N VAL A 241 -6.26 -6.55 1.83
CA VAL A 241 -6.56 -6.31 3.25
C VAL A 241 -7.12 -7.56 3.92
N PHE A 242 -8.08 -8.23 3.27
CA PHE A 242 -8.65 -9.48 3.76
C PHE A 242 -7.57 -10.56 3.93
N SER A 243 -6.75 -10.77 2.90
CA SER A 243 -5.65 -11.73 2.93
C SER A 243 -4.62 -11.37 4.01
N GLY A 244 -4.22 -10.10 4.13
CA GLY A 244 -3.28 -9.67 5.17
C GLY A 244 -3.74 -10.01 6.58
N TYR A 245 -5.01 -9.74 6.89
CA TYR A 245 -5.60 -10.12 8.17
C TYR A 245 -5.65 -11.63 8.37
N TYR A 246 -6.15 -12.38 7.39
CA TYR A 246 -6.30 -13.83 7.57
C TYR A 246 -4.99 -14.61 7.51
N ILE A 247 -3.95 -14.12 6.82
CA ILE A 247 -2.59 -14.69 6.90
C ILE A 247 -2.04 -14.55 8.32
N LYS A 248 -2.20 -13.38 8.95
CA LYS A 248 -1.82 -13.16 10.35
C LYS A 248 -2.55 -14.14 11.29
N GLN A 249 -3.86 -14.30 11.11
CA GLN A 249 -4.65 -15.24 11.92
C GLN A 249 -4.24 -16.70 11.67
N ASP A 250 -4.00 -17.08 10.42
CA ASP A 250 -3.60 -18.42 10.01
C ASP A 250 -2.27 -18.83 10.64
N ALA A 251 -1.29 -17.92 10.66
CA ALA A 251 -0.02 -18.12 11.33
C ALA A 251 -0.19 -18.39 12.84
N THR A 252 -1.10 -17.68 13.52
CA THR A 252 -1.44 -17.93 14.92
C THR A 252 -2.06 -19.32 15.11
N VAL A 253 -3.03 -19.68 14.27
CA VAL A 253 -3.71 -20.99 14.32
C VAL A 253 -2.70 -22.11 14.08
N GLN A 254 -1.83 -21.97 13.09
CA GLN A 254 -0.80 -22.97 12.79
C GLN A 254 0.16 -23.15 13.96
N LEU A 255 0.66 -22.06 14.57
CA LEU A 255 1.57 -22.15 15.70
C LEU A 255 0.91 -22.86 16.89
N GLN A 256 -0.34 -22.50 17.21
CA GLN A 256 -1.11 -23.16 18.27
C GLN A 256 -1.37 -24.63 17.96
N GLY A 257 -1.68 -24.97 16.70
CA GLY A 257 -1.87 -26.34 16.24
C GLY A 257 -0.61 -27.19 16.40
N ILE A 258 0.56 -26.66 16.04
CA ILE A 258 1.86 -27.32 16.23
C ILE A 258 2.11 -27.59 17.72
N LEU A 259 1.85 -26.60 18.59
CA LEU A 259 2.03 -26.76 20.04
C LEU A 259 1.11 -27.86 20.61
N LEU A 260 -0.16 -27.89 20.22
CA LEU A 260 -1.11 -28.94 20.62
C LEU A 260 -0.71 -30.31 20.06
N GLY A 261 -0.15 -30.35 18.85
CA GLY A 261 0.34 -31.56 18.19
C GLY A 261 1.71 -32.05 18.67
N GLY A 262 2.23 -31.52 19.79
CA GLY A 262 3.51 -31.92 20.36
C GLY A 262 4.73 -31.54 19.51
N GLY A 263 4.64 -30.46 18.74
CA GLY A 263 5.68 -30.01 17.82
C GLY A 263 5.60 -30.60 16.41
N THR A 264 4.57 -31.39 16.11
CA THR A 264 4.34 -31.94 14.77
C THR A 264 3.96 -30.81 13.80
N PRO A 265 4.61 -30.70 12.63
CA PRO A 265 4.21 -29.73 11.61
C PRO A 265 2.74 -29.92 11.20
N ALA A 266 2.05 -28.80 10.99
CA ALA A 266 0.66 -28.83 10.59
C ALA A 266 0.51 -29.39 9.16
N LEU A 267 -0.54 -30.19 8.95
CA LEU A 267 -0.98 -30.54 7.60
C LEU A 267 -1.79 -29.35 7.08
N GLY A 268 -1.28 -28.71 6.01
CA GLY A 268 -1.99 -27.65 5.30
C GLY A 268 -3.27 -28.15 4.64
N LEU A 269 -4.11 -27.23 4.22
CA LEU A 269 -5.18 -27.49 3.26
C LEU A 269 -4.57 -28.03 1.96
N ASN A 270 -5.20 -29.05 1.37
CA ASN A 270 -4.75 -29.58 0.08
C ASN A 270 -5.14 -28.65 -1.09
N GLN A 271 -4.58 -28.91 -2.28
CA GLN A 271 -4.82 -28.11 -3.48
C GLN A 271 -6.31 -27.87 -3.79
N ARG A 272 -7.17 -28.88 -3.60
CA ARG A 272 -8.61 -28.77 -3.88
C ARG A 272 -9.29 -27.88 -2.84
N GLU A 273 -8.95 -28.07 -1.57
CA GLU A 273 -9.47 -27.25 -0.47
C GLU A 273 -9.06 -25.79 -0.64
N VAL A 274 -7.79 -25.50 -0.96
CA VAL A 274 -7.32 -24.13 -1.23
C VAL A 274 -8.08 -23.50 -2.40
N THR A 275 -8.33 -24.25 -3.49
CA THR A 275 -9.05 -23.75 -4.67
C THR A 275 -10.52 -23.42 -4.36
N ASP A 276 -11.24 -24.34 -3.72
CA ASP A 276 -12.65 -24.17 -3.41
C ASP A 276 -12.86 -23.06 -2.36
N THR A 277 -11.95 -22.99 -1.38
CA THR A 277 -11.98 -21.94 -0.35
C THR A 277 -11.55 -20.59 -0.89
N ALA A 278 -10.63 -20.49 -1.86
CA ALA A 278 -10.34 -19.24 -2.57
C ALA A 278 -11.57 -18.67 -3.29
N THR A 279 -12.38 -19.53 -3.90
CA THR A 279 -13.65 -19.13 -4.52
C THR A 279 -14.63 -18.59 -3.47
N THR A 280 -14.74 -19.30 -2.34
CA THR A 280 -15.62 -18.89 -1.24
C THR A 280 -15.16 -17.59 -0.58
N ALA A 281 -13.85 -17.44 -0.33
CA ALA A 281 -13.26 -16.27 0.33
C ALA A 281 -13.59 -14.97 -0.40
N LYS A 282 -13.60 -14.96 -1.74
CA LYS A 282 -14.02 -13.81 -2.55
C LYS A 282 -15.43 -13.30 -2.21
N THR A 283 -16.34 -14.20 -1.84
CA THR A 283 -17.70 -13.82 -1.42
C THR A 283 -17.75 -13.22 -0.01
N LEU A 284 -16.72 -13.44 0.80
CA LEU A 284 -16.62 -12.97 2.18
C LEU A 284 -15.98 -11.58 2.29
N VAL A 285 -15.13 -11.20 1.33
CA VAL A 285 -14.37 -9.93 1.31
C VAL A 285 -15.28 -8.72 1.54
N GLY A 286 -16.41 -8.65 0.84
CA GLY A 286 -17.34 -7.53 0.95
C GLY A 286 -17.93 -7.38 2.36
N ARG A 287 -18.30 -8.50 3.00
CA ARG A 287 -18.85 -8.49 4.37
C ARG A 287 -17.81 -8.03 5.38
N ALA A 288 -16.61 -8.57 5.29
CA ALA A 288 -15.51 -8.22 6.19
C ALA A 288 -15.11 -6.74 6.04
N TRP A 289 -14.93 -6.29 4.80
CA TRP A 289 -14.64 -4.88 4.49
C TRP A 289 -15.68 -3.94 5.07
N SER A 290 -16.98 -4.19 4.86
CA SER A 290 -18.05 -3.33 5.36
C SER A 290 -18.04 -3.22 6.89
N LEU A 291 -17.74 -4.30 7.61
CA LEU A 291 -17.60 -4.28 9.07
C LEU A 291 -16.39 -3.42 9.50
N TRP A 292 -15.22 -3.70 8.96
CA TRP A 292 -13.98 -3.03 9.36
C TRP A 292 -13.98 -1.55 9.00
N ALA A 293 -14.50 -1.20 7.82
CA ALA A 293 -14.68 0.18 7.39
C ALA A 293 -15.60 0.97 8.33
N LEU A 294 -16.67 0.33 8.83
CA LEU A 294 -17.56 0.93 9.82
C LEU A 294 -16.87 1.09 11.18
N GLN A 295 -16.10 0.11 11.63
CA GLN A 295 -15.37 0.19 12.91
C GLN A 295 -14.35 1.34 12.89
N VAL A 296 -13.59 1.46 11.80
CA VAL A 296 -12.65 2.57 11.56
C VAL A 296 -13.38 3.91 11.57
N ASP A 297 -14.51 4.03 10.86
CA ASP A 297 -15.33 5.26 10.84
C ASP A 297 -15.80 5.69 12.23
N LYS A 298 -16.05 4.74 13.14
CA LYS A 298 -16.52 5.01 14.50
C LYS A 298 -15.40 5.14 15.55
N ALA A 299 -14.16 4.82 15.23
CA ALA A 299 -13.05 4.81 16.20
C ALA A 299 -12.50 6.21 16.55
N GLY A 300 -12.86 7.25 15.80
CA GLY A 300 -12.47 8.65 16.06
C GLY A 300 -11.00 9.02 15.76
N LEU A 301 -10.10 8.03 15.66
CA LEU A 301 -8.70 8.21 15.29
C LEU A 301 -8.51 8.47 13.79
N TYR A 302 -9.30 7.81 12.94
CA TYR A 302 -9.06 7.72 11.52
C TYR A 302 -9.83 8.77 10.71
N VAL A 303 -9.19 9.33 9.68
CA VAL A 303 -9.80 10.36 8.82
C VAL A 303 -9.63 10.00 7.35
N ASN A 304 -10.71 9.53 6.73
CA ASN A 304 -10.82 9.45 5.27
C ASN A 304 -11.56 10.69 4.74
N ASP A 305 -10.81 11.72 4.39
CA ASP A 305 -11.29 13.01 3.92
C ASP A 305 -11.84 12.98 2.48
N LEU A 306 -11.57 11.91 1.72
CA LEU A 306 -12.14 11.69 0.39
C LEU A 306 -13.61 11.23 0.41
N ARG A 307 -14.06 10.58 1.49
CA ARG A 307 -15.47 10.16 1.64
C ARG A 307 -16.44 11.34 1.72
N LYS A 308 -16.01 12.50 2.23
CA LYS A 308 -16.87 13.68 2.42
C LYS A 308 -17.33 14.34 1.10
N GLY A 309 -16.78 13.93 -0.03
CA GLY A 309 -17.20 14.34 -1.37
C GLY A 309 -17.81 13.23 -2.24
N ALA A 310 -17.85 11.98 -1.76
CA ALA A 310 -18.45 10.86 -2.47
C ALA A 310 -19.96 10.84 -2.19
N ALA A 311 -20.78 10.87 -3.24
CA ALA A 311 -22.20 10.59 -3.08
C ALA A 311 -22.37 9.24 -2.35
N PRO A 312 -23.28 9.11 -1.38
CA PRO A 312 -23.47 7.85 -0.68
C PRO A 312 -23.72 6.74 -1.69
N SER A 313 -22.88 5.70 -1.68
CA SER A 313 -23.07 4.53 -2.53
C SER A 313 -24.39 3.88 -2.17
N ALA A 314 -25.34 3.90 -3.11
CA ALA A 314 -26.60 3.21 -3.01
C ALA A 314 -26.37 1.69 -3.09
N THR A 315 -25.90 1.10 -2.01
CA THR A 315 -26.04 -0.34 -1.74
C THR A 315 -26.48 -0.45 -0.28
N GLY A 316 -27.77 -0.23 -0.08
CA GLY A 316 -28.47 -0.66 1.12
C GLY A 316 -28.70 -2.16 1.07
N PHE A 317 -28.41 -2.80 2.21
CA PHE A 317 -28.68 -4.18 2.61
C PHE A 317 -27.98 -5.30 1.83
#